data_AF-A0A3N4KHU9-F1
#
_entry.id   AF-A0A3N4KHU9-F1
#
_cell.length_a   1.000
_cell.length_b   1.000
_cell.length_c   1.000
_cell.angle_alpha   90.00
_cell.angle_beta   90.00
_cell.angle_gamma   90.00
#
_symmetry.space_group_name_H-M   'P 1'
#
loop_
_entity.id
_entity.type
_entity.pdbx_description
1 polymer ?
#
loop_
_entity_poly.entity_id
_entity_poly.type
_entity_poly.pdbx_seq_one_letter_code
_entity_poly.pdbx_strand_id
1 'polypeptide(L)'
;MSNTTFPDLAGLILTDEDNICAYAISGQYGALVRVVFILTLVVGIIFYKHDWVLGGTLVFTITYSSTVAIHLILLTFNAVIWPRMGVSSPNKALDLDILPASFILQTAMSASIQIRLRSFYVRGAPAGTGLVLTVWQCLLTATDWAVLIVFQLIDSPVPPSTGICSANYGFLREDQPVIELENTFEEDWGSFTSITLVPWIWSIICMVSVGAYWLRFRGKSFHEFRRRMKRLVHTMDPSSPSLPFLEYTYHRLHIAIRVVHFLSWCALIAHIIAMEYALRKNQLPVGEGLASVGQWAPAVGCVLTLVGSGVIFGFEKDGFTTKGKKGTPRSRGRLCSPINQQQWGYTIPSAGAGNQFSPTPEEQP
;
A
#
# COMPACT_ATOMS: atom_id res chain seq x y z
N MET A 1 14.84 10.33 65.40
CA MET A 1 13.92 11.48 65.41
C MET A 1 14.07 12.18 64.08
N SER A 2 13.06 11.97 63.24
CA SER A 2 12.83 12.50 61.91
C SER A 2 12.54 14.00 61.94
N ASN A 3 12.98 14.73 60.91
CA ASN A 3 12.14 15.73 60.25
C ASN A 3 12.75 16.11 58.89
N THR A 4 12.33 15.36 57.88
CA THR A 4 12.23 15.78 56.50
C THR A 4 11.15 16.86 56.39
N THR A 5 11.53 18.10 56.08
CA THR A 5 10.60 19.14 55.64
C THR A 5 10.77 19.32 54.14
N PHE A 6 9.90 18.65 53.38
CA PHE A 6 9.48 19.07 52.06
C PHE A 6 8.88 20.49 52.16
N PRO A 7 9.28 21.45 51.32
CA PRO A 7 8.40 22.54 50.95
C PRO A 7 7.61 22.14 49.69
N ASP A 8 6.30 22.01 49.87
CA ASP A 8 5.20 22.40 48.98
C ASP A 8 5.45 22.29 47.47
N LEU A 9 4.92 21.23 46.82
CA LEU A 9 3.66 21.31 46.07
C LEU A 9 3.56 22.62 45.25
N ALA A 10 4.00 22.58 44.01
CA ALA A 10 3.10 22.33 42.87
C ALA A 10 2.03 23.43 42.65
N GLY A 11 2.28 24.63 43.19
CA GLY A 11 1.62 25.87 42.81
C GLY A 11 2.29 26.53 41.61
N LEU A 12 2.18 25.92 40.43
CA LEU A 12 2.03 26.69 39.19
C LEU A 12 1.19 25.84 38.23
N ILE A 13 -0.10 25.83 38.53
CA ILE A 13 -1.15 25.51 37.56
C ILE A 13 -1.06 26.61 36.51
N LEU A 14 -0.19 26.44 35.53
CA LEU A 14 -0.41 26.98 34.21
C LEU A 14 -1.55 26.13 33.64
N THR A 15 -2.79 26.60 33.79
CA THR A 15 -3.85 26.22 32.86
C THR A 15 -3.47 26.82 31.52
N ASP A 16 -2.55 26.15 30.85
CA ASP A 16 -2.12 26.53 29.52
C ASP A 16 -3.16 25.93 28.56
N GLU A 17 -4.18 26.74 28.26
CA GLU A 17 -5.37 26.36 27.51
C GLU A 17 -5.06 25.97 26.05
N ASP A 18 -3.79 26.08 25.62
CA ASP A 18 -3.36 25.93 24.23
C ASP A 18 -2.49 24.68 23.95
N ASN A 19 -2.27 23.80 24.92
CA ASN A 19 -1.44 22.61 24.70
C ASN A 19 -2.18 21.48 23.95
N ILE A 20 -1.79 21.24 22.69
CA ILE A 20 -2.24 20.08 21.91
C ILE A 20 -1.49 18.82 22.40
N CYS A 21 -2.21 17.92 23.08
CA CYS A 21 -1.63 16.61 23.42
C CYS A 21 -1.43 15.79 22.13
N ALA A 22 -0.23 15.24 21.93
CA ALA A 22 0.06 14.37 20.81
C ALA A 22 0.79 13.09 21.24
N TYR A 23 0.49 11.96 20.58
CA TYR A 23 1.29 10.75 20.68
C TYR A 23 2.54 10.90 19.82
N ALA A 24 3.70 10.54 20.37
CA ALA A 24 4.95 10.53 19.64
C ALA A 24 4.92 9.50 18.50
N ILE A 25 5.74 9.71 17.47
CA ILE A 25 5.87 8.78 16.34
C ILE A 25 6.32 7.41 16.85
N SER A 26 5.54 6.37 16.55
CA SER A 26 5.86 4.99 16.89
C SER A 26 7.05 4.47 16.08
N GLY A 27 7.76 3.51 16.65
CA GLY A 27 8.94 2.92 15.99
C GLY A 27 8.60 2.28 14.64
N GLN A 28 7.35 1.85 14.43
CA GLN A 28 6.87 1.26 13.18
C GLN A 28 6.92 2.23 12.00
N TYR A 29 6.94 3.54 12.24
CA TYR A 29 7.04 4.57 11.21
C TYR A 29 8.31 5.41 11.36
N GLY A 30 9.25 4.97 12.20
CA GLY A 30 10.54 5.61 12.41
C GLY A 30 11.42 5.62 11.16
N ALA A 31 12.47 6.46 11.19
CA ALA A 31 13.35 6.68 10.03
C ALA A 31 13.95 5.39 9.46
N LEU A 32 14.36 4.45 10.32
CA LEU A 32 14.92 3.16 9.89
C LEU A 32 13.93 2.37 9.03
N VAL A 33 12.69 2.22 9.51
CA VAL A 33 11.66 1.45 8.79
C VAL A 33 11.35 2.09 7.45
N ARG A 34 11.25 3.42 7.40
CA ARG A 34 10.99 4.15 6.15
C ARG A 34 12.12 3.96 5.15
N VAL A 35 13.37 4.07 5.59
CA VAL A 35 14.54 3.81 4.74
C VAL A 35 14.52 2.39 4.21
N VAL A 36 14.25 1.39 5.06
CA VAL A 36 14.13 -0.01 4.61
C VAL A 36 13.02 -0.16 3.59
N PHE A 37 11.85 0.42 3.82
CA PHE A 37 10.72 0.38 2.89
C PHE A 37 11.07 1.00 1.52
N ILE A 38 11.70 2.18 1.53
CA ILE A 38 12.15 2.87 0.32
C ILE A 38 13.20 2.04 -0.43
N LEU A 39 14.19 1.49 0.28
CA LEU A 39 15.22 0.64 -0.33
C LEU A 39 14.60 -0.61 -0.97
N THR A 40 13.62 -1.24 -0.31
CA THR A 40 12.92 -2.41 -0.86
C THR A 40 12.16 -2.06 -2.12
N LEU A 41 11.50 -0.89 -2.17
CA LEU A 41 10.87 -0.38 -3.39
C LEU A 41 11.90 -0.16 -4.50
N VAL A 42 13.00 0.53 -4.21
CA VAL A 42 14.08 0.78 -5.18
C VAL A 42 14.64 -0.53 -5.74
N VAL A 43 14.90 -1.52 -4.89
CA VAL A 43 15.32 -2.87 -5.28
C VAL A 43 14.27 -3.51 -6.20
N GLY A 44 13.00 -3.48 -5.83
CA GLY A 44 11.92 -4.05 -6.65
C GLY A 44 11.83 -3.40 -8.04
N ILE A 45 12.01 -2.08 -8.14
CA ILE A 45 11.92 -1.38 -9.42
C ILE A 45 13.20 -1.55 -10.27
N ILE A 46 14.40 -1.62 -9.66
CA ILE A 46 15.66 -1.86 -10.37
C ILE A 46 15.75 -3.30 -10.87
N PHE A 47 15.46 -4.26 -10.00
CA PHE A 47 15.53 -5.70 -10.29
C PHE A 47 14.23 -6.27 -10.86
N TYR A 48 13.41 -5.43 -11.51
CA TYR A 48 12.11 -5.80 -12.11
C TYR A 48 12.16 -6.95 -13.15
N LYS A 49 13.36 -7.35 -13.58
CA LYS A 49 13.60 -8.48 -14.50
C LYS A 49 13.80 -9.82 -13.78
N HIS A 50 14.05 -9.80 -12.48
CA HIS A 50 14.25 -10.99 -11.65
C HIS A 50 12.96 -11.28 -10.91
N ASP A 51 12.20 -12.24 -11.40
CA ASP A 51 10.85 -12.54 -10.92
C ASP A 51 10.80 -12.83 -9.41
N TRP A 52 11.83 -13.48 -8.86
CA TRP A 52 11.93 -13.75 -7.42
C TRP A 52 12.23 -12.50 -6.58
N VAL A 53 13.14 -11.62 -7.03
CA VAL A 53 13.40 -10.36 -6.32
C VAL A 53 12.14 -9.51 -6.33
N LEU A 54 11.52 -9.38 -7.49
CA LEU A 54 10.30 -8.62 -7.63
C LEU A 54 9.15 -9.24 -6.81
N GLY A 55 9.00 -10.56 -6.82
CA GLY A 55 7.99 -11.25 -6.02
C GLY A 55 8.14 -10.97 -4.52
N GLY A 56 9.34 -11.16 -3.98
CA GLY A 56 9.61 -10.88 -2.56
C GLY A 56 9.39 -9.41 -2.18
N THR A 57 9.97 -8.48 -2.95
CA THR A 57 9.79 -7.04 -2.71
C THR A 57 8.32 -6.60 -2.81
N LEU A 58 7.56 -7.17 -3.76
CA LEU A 58 6.14 -6.88 -3.94
C LEU A 58 5.31 -7.36 -2.74
N VAL A 59 5.56 -8.58 -2.26
CA VAL A 59 4.84 -9.13 -1.09
C VAL A 59 5.05 -8.23 0.12
N PHE A 60 6.30 -7.90 0.46
CA PHE A 60 6.57 -6.98 1.57
C PHE A 60 5.91 -5.62 1.38
N THR A 61 6.05 -5.05 0.18
CA THR A 61 5.49 -3.72 -0.13
C THR A 61 3.98 -3.70 0.03
N ILE A 62 3.28 -4.68 -0.55
CA ILE A 62 1.81 -4.78 -0.47
C ILE A 62 1.39 -4.96 0.98
N THR A 63 1.97 -5.92 1.70
CA THR A 63 1.57 -6.21 3.08
C THR A 63 1.80 -5.01 3.98
N TYR A 64 3.00 -4.45 3.99
CA TYR A 64 3.33 -3.35 4.89
C TYR A 64 2.51 -2.09 4.58
N SER A 65 2.43 -1.67 3.31
CA SER A 65 1.61 -0.49 2.94
C SER A 65 0.11 -0.70 3.15
N SER A 66 -0.40 -1.93 3.06
CA SER A 66 -1.80 -2.24 3.39
C SER A 66 -2.06 -2.13 4.89
N THR A 67 -1.13 -2.59 5.74
CA THR A 67 -1.21 -2.40 7.19
C THR A 67 -1.18 -0.92 7.56
N VAL A 68 -0.27 -0.15 6.96
CA VAL A 68 -0.21 1.31 7.11
C VAL A 68 -1.52 1.96 6.67
N ALA A 69 -2.11 1.50 5.56
CA ALA A 69 -3.39 2.02 5.07
C ALA A 69 -4.53 1.79 6.06
N ILE A 70 -4.65 0.56 6.58
CA ILE A 70 -5.66 0.24 7.60
C ILE A 70 -5.44 1.08 8.87
N HIS A 71 -4.20 1.25 9.30
CA HIS A 71 -3.86 2.08 10.45
C HIS A 71 -4.29 3.55 10.24
N LEU A 72 -3.99 4.14 9.08
CA LEU A 72 -4.44 5.49 8.72
C LEU A 72 -5.97 5.63 8.66
N ILE A 73 -6.68 4.61 8.17
CA ILE A 73 -8.15 4.59 8.21
C ILE A 73 -8.65 4.65 9.65
N LEU A 74 -8.05 3.88 10.56
CA LEU A 74 -8.42 3.87 11.97
C LEU A 74 -8.13 5.21 12.65
N LEU A 75 -6.95 5.82 12.38
CA LEU A 75 -6.61 7.16 12.88
C LEU A 75 -7.60 8.21 12.37
N THR A 76 -7.92 8.17 11.07
CA THR A 76 -8.90 9.06 10.43
C THR A 76 -10.28 8.90 11.06
N PHE A 77 -10.71 7.66 11.26
CA PHE A 77 -12.02 7.35 11.84
C PHE A 77 -12.13 7.88 13.27
N ASN A 78 -11.10 7.67 14.09
CA ASN A 78 -11.04 8.16 15.46
C ASN A 78 -10.98 9.68 15.54
N ALA A 79 -10.18 10.33 14.70
CA ALA A 79 -9.97 11.78 14.74
C ALA A 79 -11.16 12.58 14.20
N VAL A 80 -11.85 12.08 13.18
CA VAL A 80 -12.83 12.89 12.42
C VAL A 80 -14.24 12.31 12.44
N ILE A 81 -14.37 11.02 12.16
CA ILE A 81 -15.69 10.42 11.91
C ILE A 81 -16.44 10.26 13.23
N TRP A 82 -15.75 9.77 14.27
CA TRP A 82 -16.33 9.53 15.58
C TRP A 82 -16.88 10.80 16.27
N PRO A 83 -16.13 11.91 16.35
CA PRO A 83 -16.65 13.16 16.92
C PRO A 83 -17.87 13.71 16.16
N ARG A 84 -17.88 13.60 14.82
CA ARG A 84 -19.00 14.06 13.99
C ARG A 84 -20.27 13.22 14.18
N MET A 85 -20.14 11.97 14.56
CA MET A 85 -21.27 11.11 14.94
C MET A 85 -21.76 11.36 16.37
N GLY A 86 -21.22 12.37 17.06
CA GLY A 86 -21.57 12.68 18.45
C GLY A 86 -21.04 11.65 19.44
N VAL A 87 -20.09 10.80 19.02
CA VAL A 87 -19.50 9.81 19.90
C VAL A 87 -18.19 10.36 20.43
N SER A 88 -18.04 10.36 21.76
CA SER A 88 -16.84 10.86 22.41
C SER A 88 -15.64 10.02 21.98
N SER A 89 -14.64 10.66 21.37
CA SER A 89 -13.36 9.97 21.11
C SER A 89 -12.73 9.62 22.45
N PRO A 90 -12.32 8.36 22.68
CA PRO A 90 -11.60 7.99 23.89
C PRO A 90 -10.25 8.70 23.98
N ASN A 91 -9.70 9.14 22.84
CA ASN A 91 -8.41 9.81 22.75
C ASN A 91 -8.61 11.23 22.22
N LYS A 92 -8.35 12.22 23.08
CA LYS A 92 -8.27 13.64 22.67
C LYS A 92 -6.91 14.02 22.07
N ALA A 93 -5.93 13.12 22.15
CA ALA A 93 -4.59 13.37 21.65
C ALA A 93 -4.46 13.02 20.15
N LEU A 94 -3.76 13.89 19.42
CA LEU A 94 -3.42 13.68 18.01
C LEU A 94 -2.33 12.60 17.90
N ASP A 95 -2.53 11.61 17.05
CA ASP A 95 -1.49 10.61 16.79
C ASP A 95 -0.54 11.09 15.68
N LEU A 96 0.73 11.37 16.03
CA LEU A 96 1.72 11.83 15.05
C LEU A 96 2.08 10.76 14.01
N ASP A 97 1.71 9.50 14.22
CA ASP A 97 1.89 8.43 13.25
C ASP A 97 1.22 8.74 11.90
N ILE A 98 0.17 9.57 11.89
CA ILE A 98 -0.54 9.97 10.66
C ILE A 98 0.41 10.56 9.60
N LEU A 99 1.45 11.30 10.02
CA LEU A 99 2.40 11.96 9.12
C LEU A 99 3.33 10.95 8.41
N PRO A 100 4.21 10.20 9.11
CA PRO A 100 5.09 9.25 8.44
C PRO A 100 4.34 8.05 7.82
N ALA A 101 3.16 7.67 8.37
CA ALA A 101 2.31 6.66 7.75
C ALA A 101 1.77 7.14 6.39
N SER A 102 1.30 8.40 6.29
CA SER A 102 0.85 8.98 5.01
C SER A 102 1.98 8.99 3.97
N PHE A 103 3.21 9.26 4.40
CA PHE A 103 4.38 9.22 3.52
C PHE A 103 4.65 7.81 2.97
N ILE A 104 4.61 6.77 3.81
CA ILE A 104 4.74 5.37 3.35
C ILE A 104 3.65 5.03 2.34
N LEU A 105 2.41 5.43 2.62
CA LEU A 105 1.25 5.21 1.75
C LEU A 105 1.45 5.85 0.37
N GLN A 106 1.79 7.14 0.33
CA GLN A 106 1.97 7.91 -0.92
C GLN A 106 3.17 7.41 -1.73
N THR A 107 4.25 6.99 -1.05
CA THR A 107 5.40 6.36 -1.69
C THR A 107 5.01 5.01 -2.32
N ALA A 108 4.23 4.19 -1.61
CA ALA A 108 3.74 2.91 -2.12
C ALA A 108 2.84 3.10 -3.36
N MET A 109 1.94 4.10 -3.33
CA MET A 109 1.09 4.47 -4.46
C MET A 109 1.91 4.91 -5.67
N SER A 110 2.93 5.74 -5.46
CA SER A 110 3.79 6.21 -6.54
C SER A 110 4.62 5.08 -7.16
N ALA A 111 5.13 4.16 -6.34
CA ALA A 111 5.89 3.01 -6.80
C ALA A 111 5.02 1.94 -7.49
N SER A 112 3.74 1.80 -7.13
CA SER A 112 2.84 0.81 -7.73
C SER A 112 2.71 0.97 -9.25
N ILE A 113 2.74 2.22 -9.73
CA ILE A 113 2.70 2.57 -11.15
C ILE A 113 3.93 2.00 -11.85
N GLN A 114 5.10 2.24 -11.27
CA GLN A 114 6.38 1.78 -11.82
C GLN A 114 6.41 0.26 -11.90
N ILE A 115 5.95 -0.40 -10.84
CA ILE A 115 5.87 -1.85 -10.77
C ILE A 115 4.94 -2.37 -11.88
N ARG A 116 3.72 -1.83 -12.03
CA ARG A 116 2.76 -2.29 -13.04
C ARG A 116 3.22 -2.05 -14.47
N LEU A 117 3.77 -0.87 -14.75
CA LEU A 117 4.16 -0.51 -16.10
C LEU A 117 5.45 -1.23 -16.53
N ARG A 118 6.40 -1.43 -15.60
CA ARG A 118 7.74 -1.95 -15.91
C ARG A 118 7.83 -3.46 -15.77
N SER A 119 7.16 -4.05 -14.78
CA SER A 119 7.29 -5.47 -14.48
C SER A 119 6.78 -6.35 -15.63
N PHE A 120 7.64 -7.27 -16.10
CA PHE A 120 7.21 -8.33 -17.01
C PHE A 120 6.40 -9.39 -16.26
N TYR A 121 6.80 -9.70 -15.03
CA TYR A 121 6.11 -10.61 -14.13
C TYR A 121 4.63 -10.24 -13.98
N VAL A 122 4.32 -9.01 -13.58
CA VAL A 122 2.93 -8.54 -13.38
C VAL A 122 2.10 -8.59 -14.66
N ARG A 123 2.72 -8.34 -15.82
CA ARG A 123 2.02 -8.35 -17.13
C ARG A 123 1.84 -9.75 -17.73
N GLY A 124 2.59 -10.73 -17.24
CA GLY A 124 2.50 -12.14 -17.62
C GLY A 124 1.78 -13.02 -16.60
N ALA A 125 1.56 -12.50 -15.39
CA ALA A 125 0.96 -13.22 -14.29
C ALA A 125 -0.53 -13.55 -14.55
N PRO A 126 -1.08 -14.57 -13.85
CA PRO A 126 -2.49 -14.91 -13.92
C PRO A 126 -3.39 -13.71 -13.60
N ALA A 127 -4.65 -13.76 -14.07
CA ALA A 127 -5.63 -12.69 -13.86
C ALA A 127 -5.79 -12.30 -12.36
N GLY A 128 -5.61 -13.26 -11.45
CA GLY A 128 -5.65 -13.03 -10.01
C GLY A 128 -4.60 -12.02 -9.51
N THR A 129 -3.39 -12.02 -10.05
CA THR A 129 -2.33 -11.07 -9.64
C THR A 129 -2.70 -9.63 -10.01
N GLY A 130 -3.30 -9.45 -11.20
CA GLY A 130 -3.83 -8.14 -11.61
C GLY A 130 -4.95 -7.65 -10.69
N LEU A 131 -5.83 -8.55 -10.25
CA LEU A 131 -6.89 -8.23 -9.29
C LEU A 131 -6.33 -7.79 -7.94
N VAL A 132 -5.41 -8.57 -7.35
CA VAL A 132 -4.80 -8.27 -6.05
C VAL A 132 -4.13 -6.90 -6.06
N LEU A 133 -3.32 -6.61 -7.08
CA LEU A 133 -2.69 -5.29 -7.21
C LEU A 133 -3.71 -4.17 -7.31
N THR A 134 -4.85 -4.43 -7.97
CA THR A 134 -5.92 -3.43 -8.20
C THR A 134 -6.67 -3.15 -6.93
N VAL A 135 -7.04 -4.19 -6.17
CA VAL A 135 -7.62 -4.04 -4.83
C VAL A 135 -6.66 -3.30 -3.90
N TRP A 136 -5.38 -3.66 -3.90
CA TRP A 136 -4.34 -2.95 -3.14
C TRP A 136 -4.26 -1.47 -3.53
N GLN A 137 -4.23 -1.15 -4.82
CA GLN A 137 -4.20 0.24 -5.26
C GLN A 137 -5.45 1.02 -4.84
N CYS A 138 -6.64 0.41 -4.96
CA CYS A 138 -7.89 1.03 -4.51
C CYS A 138 -7.86 1.32 -3.00
N LEU A 139 -7.31 0.39 -2.21
CA LEU A 139 -7.14 0.58 -0.76
C LEU A 139 -6.23 1.77 -0.45
N LEU A 140 -5.06 1.84 -1.11
CA LEU A 140 -4.12 2.94 -0.88
C LEU A 140 -4.74 4.29 -1.27
N THR A 141 -5.38 4.35 -2.45
CA THR A 141 -6.04 5.58 -2.92
C THR A 141 -7.17 5.97 -1.96
N ALA A 142 -8.10 5.08 -1.61
CA ALA A 142 -9.19 5.42 -0.71
C ALA A 142 -8.70 5.93 0.66
N THR A 143 -7.61 5.36 1.17
CA THR A 143 -6.99 5.78 2.43
C THR A 143 -6.37 7.17 2.31
N ASP A 144 -5.63 7.43 1.23
CA ASP A 144 -5.01 8.74 0.98
C ASP A 144 -6.10 9.82 1.00
N TRP A 145 -7.19 9.62 0.23
CA TRP A 145 -8.34 10.53 0.23
C TRP A 145 -8.93 10.75 1.62
N ALA A 146 -9.03 9.71 2.45
CA ALA A 146 -9.54 9.84 3.82
C ALA A 146 -8.61 10.71 4.70
N VAL A 147 -7.29 10.48 4.63
CA VAL A 147 -6.28 11.26 5.36
C VAL A 147 -6.31 12.72 4.95
N LEU A 148 -6.52 12.99 3.66
CA LEU A 148 -6.58 14.36 3.15
C LEU A 148 -7.82 15.11 3.61
N ILE A 149 -8.97 14.42 3.67
CA ILE A 149 -10.17 14.95 4.31
C ILE A 149 -9.86 15.29 5.78
N VAL A 150 -9.10 14.47 6.49
CA VAL A 150 -8.70 14.78 7.87
C VAL A 150 -7.88 16.06 7.95
N PHE A 151 -6.85 16.20 7.12
CA PHE A 151 -6.02 17.41 7.13
C PHE A 151 -6.84 18.68 6.83
N GLN A 152 -7.75 18.62 5.86
CA GLN A 152 -8.66 19.75 5.56
C GLN A 152 -9.63 20.08 6.71
N LEU A 153 -9.90 19.12 7.60
CA LEU A 153 -10.81 19.31 8.72
C LEU A 153 -10.08 19.70 10.01
N ILE A 154 -8.79 19.41 10.12
CA ILE A 154 -7.92 19.87 11.22
C ILE A 154 -7.69 21.38 11.16
N ASP A 155 -7.79 22.00 9.97
CA ASP A 155 -7.80 23.48 9.83
C ASP A 155 -8.98 24.15 10.55
N SER A 156 -9.93 23.37 11.09
CA SER A 156 -10.94 23.90 12.03
C SER A 156 -10.34 23.96 13.43
N PRO A 157 -10.42 25.10 14.15
CA PRO A 157 -9.82 25.25 15.47
C PRO A 157 -10.29 24.11 16.39
N VAL A 158 -9.33 23.28 16.82
CA VAL A 158 -9.61 22.21 17.77
C VAL A 158 -10.04 22.89 19.06
N PRO A 159 -11.24 22.58 19.59
CA PRO A 159 -11.67 23.22 20.82
C PRO A 159 -10.66 22.92 21.93
N PRO A 160 -10.25 23.92 22.73
CA PRO A 160 -9.20 23.77 23.72
C PRO A 160 -9.51 22.58 24.63
N SER A 161 -8.54 21.67 24.68
CA SER A 161 -8.62 20.49 25.51
C SER A 161 -8.30 20.91 26.94
N THR A 162 -9.32 21.12 27.76
CA THR A 162 -9.20 21.48 29.20
C THR A 162 -8.63 20.34 30.09
N GLY A 163 -7.87 19.41 29.51
CA GLY A 163 -7.34 18.23 30.19
C GLY A 163 -5.82 18.22 30.25
N ILE A 164 -5.28 17.92 31.43
CA ILE A 164 -3.85 17.65 31.65
C ILE A 164 -3.44 16.45 30.78
N CYS A 165 -2.48 16.64 29.86
CA CYS A 165 -1.88 15.52 29.14
C CYS A 165 -1.23 14.56 30.17
N SER A 166 -1.69 13.31 30.24
CA SER A 166 -1.05 12.21 30.99
C SER A 166 0.46 12.08 30.75
N ALA A 167 1.22 11.58 31.73
CA ALA A 167 2.68 11.51 31.71
C ALA A 167 3.33 10.67 30.58
N ASN A 168 2.53 9.97 29.76
CA ASN A 168 3.00 9.24 28.58
C ASN A 168 2.96 10.06 27.28
N TYR A 169 2.46 11.29 27.32
CA TYR A 169 2.51 12.19 26.17
C TYR A 169 3.87 12.87 26.11
N GLY A 170 4.48 12.88 24.92
CA GLY A 170 5.58 13.79 24.66
C GLY A 170 5.00 15.19 24.67
N PHE A 171 5.40 16.01 25.64
CA PHE A 171 5.15 17.44 25.53
C PHE A 171 5.94 17.96 24.34
N LEU A 172 5.28 18.63 23.40
CA LEU A 172 5.96 19.62 22.57
C LEU A 172 6.42 20.69 23.57
N ARG A 173 7.70 20.67 23.93
CA ARG A 173 8.28 21.56 24.96
C ARG A 173 8.09 23.02 24.54
N GLU A 174 7.47 23.81 25.40
CA GLU A 174 7.30 25.26 25.25
C GLU A 174 8.64 26.04 25.24
N ASP A 175 9.71 25.42 25.76
CA ASP A 175 11.09 25.93 25.73
C ASP A 175 11.86 25.63 24.43
N GLN A 176 11.26 24.93 23.47
CA GLN A 176 11.57 25.10 22.05
C GLN A 176 10.66 26.23 21.53
N PRO A 177 11.13 27.24 20.78
CA PRO A 177 10.30 28.38 20.40
C PRO A 177 9.06 27.96 19.58
N VAL A 178 7.95 27.68 20.25
CA VAL A 178 6.66 27.29 19.67
C VAL A 178 6.09 28.42 18.81
N ILE A 179 6.45 29.66 19.11
CA ILE A 179 6.10 30.86 18.33
C ILE A 179 6.77 30.84 16.94
N GLU A 180 7.88 30.11 16.75
CA GLU A 180 8.40 29.83 15.41
C GLU A 180 7.74 28.61 14.78
N LEU A 181 7.28 27.62 15.56
CA LEU A 181 6.65 26.42 15.02
C LEU A 181 5.27 26.71 14.43
N GLU A 182 4.46 27.59 15.03
CA GLU A 182 3.14 27.99 14.49
C GLU A 182 3.29 28.83 13.21
N ASN A 183 4.24 29.78 13.20
CA ASN A 183 4.55 30.57 12.00
C ASN A 183 5.25 29.75 10.90
N THR A 184 6.10 28.77 11.25
CA THR A 184 6.63 27.81 10.26
C THR A 184 5.59 26.78 9.85
N PHE A 185 4.66 26.38 10.72
CA PHE A 185 3.55 25.52 10.33
C PHE A 185 2.66 26.24 9.32
N GLU A 186 2.15 27.43 9.60
CA GLU A 186 1.26 28.15 8.67
C GLU A 186 1.93 28.48 7.32
N GLU A 187 3.17 28.97 7.30
CA GLU A 187 3.88 29.22 6.04
C GLU A 187 4.26 27.92 5.30
N ASP A 188 4.63 26.84 6.01
CA ASP A 188 4.95 25.56 5.38
C ASP A 188 3.72 24.69 5.07
N TRP A 189 2.52 24.91 5.63
CA TRP A 189 1.30 24.15 5.26
C TRP A 189 0.86 24.45 3.83
N GLY A 190 1.08 25.68 3.34
CA GLY A 190 0.95 25.99 1.92
C GLY A 190 1.90 25.15 1.05
N SER A 191 3.09 24.86 1.57
CA SER A 191 4.03 23.93 0.95
C SER A 191 3.59 22.47 1.11
N PHE A 192 3.05 22.06 2.25
CA PHE A 192 2.59 20.69 2.52
C PHE A 192 1.34 20.32 1.71
N THR A 193 0.37 21.24 1.59
CA THR A 193 -0.77 21.11 0.67
C THR A 193 -0.33 21.04 -0.78
N SER A 194 0.70 21.80 -1.18
CA SER A 194 1.30 21.69 -2.51
C SER A 194 2.03 20.35 -2.71
N ILE A 195 2.76 19.87 -1.69
CA ILE A 195 3.48 18.59 -1.71
C ILE A 195 2.51 17.41 -1.67
N THR A 196 1.29 17.57 -1.13
CA THR A 196 0.24 16.53 -1.16
C THR A 196 -0.64 16.61 -2.41
N LEU A 197 -0.90 17.79 -2.99
CA LEU A 197 -1.62 17.97 -4.26
C LEU A 197 -0.92 17.27 -5.44
N VAL A 198 0.41 17.21 -5.44
CA VAL A 198 1.15 16.47 -6.47
C VAL A 198 0.79 14.97 -6.43
N PRO A 199 0.88 14.26 -5.28
CA PRO A 199 0.31 12.94 -5.06
C PRO A 199 -1.17 12.80 -5.44
N TRP A 200 -2.02 13.81 -5.27
CA TRP A 200 -3.42 13.76 -5.72
C TRP A 200 -3.56 13.65 -7.23
N ILE A 201 -2.95 14.60 -7.95
CA ILE A 201 -2.97 14.61 -9.41
C ILE A 201 -2.37 13.30 -9.91
N TRP A 202 -1.30 12.86 -9.25
CA TRP A 202 -0.65 11.60 -9.52
C TRP A 202 -1.57 10.39 -9.28
N SER A 203 -2.30 10.35 -8.17
CA SER A 203 -3.28 9.31 -7.80
C SER A 203 -4.44 9.25 -8.79
N ILE A 204 -4.94 10.40 -9.26
CA ILE A 204 -5.95 10.46 -10.31
C ILE A 204 -5.38 9.90 -11.61
N ILE A 205 -4.15 10.28 -11.99
CA ILE A 205 -3.45 9.72 -13.15
C ILE A 205 -3.25 8.20 -12.97
N CYS A 206 -2.94 7.71 -11.77
CA CYS A 206 -2.84 6.28 -11.46
C CYS A 206 -4.16 5.58 -11.73
N MET A 207 -5.25 6.10 -11.18
CA MET A 207 -6.59 5.50 -11.29
C MET A 207 -7.06 5.49 -12.74
N VAL A 208 -6.85 6.58 -13.49
CA VAL A 208 -7.14 6.64 -14.92
C VAL A 208 -6.26 5.68 -15.70
N SER A 209 -4.98 5.56 -15.36
CA SER A 209 -4.04 4.63 -16.03
C SER A 209 -4.40 3.17 -15.75
N VAL A 210 -4.79 2.85 -14.51
CA VAL A 210 -5.24 1.51 -14.11
C VAL A 210 -6.57 1.18 -14.75
N GLY A 211 -7.53 2.10 -14.73
CA GLY A 211 -8.83 1.95 -15.39
C GLY A 211 -8.68 1.78 -16.90
N ALA A 212 -7.88 2.62 -17.55
CA ALA A 212 -7.58 2.50 -18.98
C ALA A 212 -6.83 1.21 -19.30
N TYR A 213 -5.87 0.79 -18.47
CA TYR A 213 -5.20 -0.50 -18.61
C TYR A 213 -6.21 -1.66 -18.50
N TRP A 214 -7.09 -1.63 -17.51
CA TRP A 214 -8.06 -2.69 -17.26
C TRP A 214 -9.14 -2.77 -18.35
N LEU A 215 -9.70 -1.62 -18.75
CA LEU A 215 -10.70 -1.51 -19.81
C LEU A 215 -10.13 -1.89 -21.19
N ARG A 216 -8.88 -1.52 -21.46
CA ARG A 216 -8.24 -1.76 -22.77
C ARG A 216 -7.61 -3.15 -22.89
N PHE A 217 -7.27 -3.79 -21.77
CA PHE A 217 -6.59 -5.10 -21.76
C PHE A 217 -7.39 -6.19 -21.05
N ARG A 218 -8.71 -6.26 -21.31
CA ARG A 218 -9.62 -7.36 -20.96
C ARG A 218 -9.11 -8.73 -21.49
N GLY A 219 -8.09 -9.27 -20.83
CA GLY A 219 -7.54 -10.61 -21.03
C GLY A 219 -6.33 -10.75 -21.96
N LYS A 220 -5.78 -9.69 -22.57
CA LYS A 220 -4.63 -9.83 -23.48
C LYS A 220 -3.47 -8.95 -23.04
N SER A 221 -2.39 -9.56 -22.59
CA SER A 221 -1.16 -8.88 -22.15
C SER A 221 -0.70 -7.88 -23.22
N PHE A 222 -0.14 -6.73 -22.82
CA PHE A 222 0.55 -5.80 -23.73
C PHE A 222 1.60 -6.53 -24.58
N HIS A 223 2.18 -7.61 -24.05
CA HIS A 223 3.06 -8.47 -24.82
C HIS A 223 2.33 -9.14 -26.00
N GLU A 224 1.10 -9.59 -25.82
CA GLU A 224 0.28 -10.15 -26.90
C GLU A 224 -0.09 -9.07 -27.92
N PHE A 225 -0.42 -7.86 -27.48
CA PHE A 225 -0.61 -6.71 -28.37
C PHE A 225 0.66 -6.44 -29.19
N ARG A 226 1.83 -6.36 -28.56
CA ARG A 226 3.13 -6.19 -29.24
C ARG A 226 3.43 -7.35 -30.21
N ARG A 227 3.14 -8.60 -29.83
CA ARG A 227 3.28 -9.77 -30.72
C ARG A 227 2.31 -9.69 -31.90
N ARG A 228 1.06 -9.27 -31.67
CA ARG A 228 0.05 -9.08 -32.73
C ARG A 228 0.47 -7.97 -33.68
N MET A 229 0.94 -6.84 -33.17
CA MET A 229 1.47 -5.73 -33.96
C MET A 229 2.68 -6.15 -34.79
N LYS A 230 3.67 -6.83 -34.19
CA LYS A 230 4.81 -7.36 -34.95
C LYS A 230 4.37 -8.35 -36.04
N ARG A 231 3.43 -9.24 -35.73
CA ARG A 231 2.87 -10.17 -36.72
C ARG A 231 2.14 -9.42 -37.84
N LEU A 232 1.29 -8.45 -37.50
CA LEU A 232 0.59 -7.61 -38.46
C LEU A 232 1.56 -6.89 -39.40
N VAL A 233 2.61 -6.27 -38.85
CA VAL A 233 3.67 -5.61 -39.63
C VAL A 233 4.37 -6.60 -40.57
N HIS A 234 4.67 -7.83 -40.12
CA HIS A 234 5.32 -8.85 -40.97
C HIS A 234 4.38 -9.47 -42.01
N THR A 235 3.07 -9.43 -41.79
CA THR A 235 2.06 -9.94 -42.73
C THR A 235 1.54 -8.89 -43.70
N MET A 236 1.79 -7.61 -43.43
CA MET A 236 1.38 -6.52 -44.33
C MET A 236 2.31 -6.49 -45.54
N ASP A 237 1.71 -6.27 -46.71
CA ASP A 237 2.45 -5.99 -47.93
C ASP A 237 3.36 -4.77 -47.70
N PRO A 238 4.68 -4.84 -47.98
CA PRO A 238 5.58 -3.71 -47.83
C PRO A 238 5.19 -2.49 -48.67
N SER A 239 4.37 -2.67 -49.71
CA SER A 239 3.80 -1.57 -50.50
C SER A 239 2.56 -0.93 -49.86
N SER A 240 2.06 -1.45 -48.73
CA SER A 240 0.88 -0.91 -48.08
C SER A 240 1.12 0.51 -47.55
N PRO A 241 0.30 1.50 -47.92
CA PRO A 241 0.41 2.87 -47.41
C PRO A 241 0.15 2.99 -45.90
N SER A 242 -0.39 1.94 -45.27
CA SER A 242 -0.68 1.90 -43.83
C SER A 242 0.53 1.52 -42.96
N LEU A 243 1.56 0.89 -43.54
CA LEU A 243 2.73 0.40 -42.80
C LEU A 243 3.52 1.55 -42.15
N PRO A 244 3.85 2.66 -42.84
CA PRO A 244 4.58 3.77 -42.24
C PRO A 244 3.80 4.43 -41.09
N PHE A 245 2.47 4.53 -41.24
CA PHE A 245 1.60 5.08 -40.19
C PHE A 245 1.61 4.21 -38.93
N LEU A 246 1.57 2.88 -39.11
CA LEU A 246 1.56 1.93 -37.99
C LEU A 246 2.89 1.92 -37.23
N GLU A 247 4.02 1.91 -37.95
CA GLU A 247 5.36 1.98 -37.36
C GLU A 247 5.58 3.30 -36.64
N TYR A 248 5.16 4.42 -37.24
CA TYR A 248 5.22 5.74 -36.63
C TYR A 248 4.39 5.83 -35.35
N THR A 249 3.16 5.34 -35.37
CA THR A 249 2.27 5.31 -34.21
C THR A 249 2.86 4.45 -33.09
N TYR A 250 3.41 3.27 -33.44
CA TYR A 250 4.07 2.39 -32.47
C TYR A 250 5.31 3.05 -31.84
N HIS A 251 6.14 3.71 -32.65
CA HIS A 251 7.33 4.40 -32.19
C HIS A 251 7.00 5.55 -31.24
N ARG A 252 6.03 6.40 -31.61
CA ARG A 252 5.55 7.49 -30.74
C ARG A 252 4.96 6.99 -29.43
N LEU A 253 4.15 5.94 -29.47
CA LEU A 253 3.58 5.34 -28.27
C LEU A 253 4.68 4.82 -27.32
N HIS A 254 5.69 4.15 -27.88
CA HIS A 254 6.79 3.62 -27.09
C HIS A 254 7.68 4.72 -26.49
N ILE A 255 7.94 5.81 -27.22
CA ILE A 255 8.62 7.00 -26.67
C ILE A 255 7.79 7.60 -25.55
N ALA A 256 6.49 7.83 -25.78
CA ALA A 256 5.59 8.42 -24.78
C ALA A 256 5.57 7.60 -23.48
N ILE A 257 5.48 6.28 -23.57
CA ILE A 257 5.56 5.38 -22.40
C ILE A 257 6.88 5.57 -21.65
N ARG A 258 8.03 5.60 -22.36
CA ARG A 258 9.34 5.82 -21.72
C ARG A 258 9.45 7.18 -21.04
N VAL A 259 8.90 8.23 -21.64
CA VAL A 259 8.88 9.58 -21.06
C VAL A 259 8.02 9.59 -19.78
N VAL A 260 6.81 9.03 -19.81
CA VAL A 260 5.94 8.92 -18.64
C VAL A 260 6.63 8.15 -17.51
N HIS A 261 7.32 7.05 -17.84
CA HIS A 261 8.09 6.29 -16.87
C HIS A 261 9.20 7.12 -16.21
N PHE A 262 9.98 7.85 -17.03
CA PHE A 262 11.08 8.67 -16.55
C PHE A 262 10.56 9.79 -15.63
N LEU A 263 9.53 10.52 -16.07
CA LEU A 263 8.91 11.58 -15.27
C LEU A 263 8.34 11.04 -13.95
N SER A 264 7.72 9.86 -13.99
CA SER A 264 7.22 9.19 -12.80
C SER A 264 8.33 8.80 -11.82
N TRP A 265 9.53 8.47 -12.30
CA TRP A 265 10.69 8.21 -11.44
C TRP A 265 11.19 9.49 -10.78
N CYS A 266 11.32 10.56 -11.55
CA CYS A 266 11.70 11.86 -11.01
C CYS A 266 10.69 12.34 -9.96
N ALA A 267 9.40 12.16 -10.22
CA ALA A 267 8.33 12.51 -9.27
C ALA A 267 8.43 11.67 -7.98
N LEU A 268 8.64 10.35 -8.08
CA LEU A 268 8.82 9.48 -6.91
C LEU A 268 10.03 9.90 -6.06
N ILE A 269 11.17 10.19 -6.71
CA ILE A 269 12.39 10.62 -6.01
C ILE A 269 12.18 11.98 -5.34
N ALA A 270 11.61 12.94 -6.06
CA ALA A 270 11.31 14.26 -5.51
C ALA A 270 10.35 14.16 -4.32
N HIS A 271 9.32 13.31 -4.41
CA HIS A 271 8.39 13.05 -3.33
C HIS A 271 9.08 12.47 -2.09
N ILE A 272 9.93 11.45 -2.26
CA ILE A 272 10.71 10.86 -1.16
C ILE A 272 11.60 11.90 -0.48
N ILE A 273 12.31 12.72 -1.27
CA ILE A 273 13.21 13.75 -0.74
C ILE A 273 12.41 14.80 0.02
N ALA A 274 11.33 15.32 -0.56
CA ALA A 274 10.50 16.36 0.06
C ALA A 274 9.91 15.88 1.40
N MET A 275 9.40 14.66 1.45
CA MET A 275 8.79 14.09 2.65
C MET A 275 9.82 13.78 3.74
N GLU A 276 10.96 13.17 3.39
CA GLU A 276 12.03 12.95 4.38
C GLU A 276 12.62 14.26 4.88
N TYR A 277 12.74 15.28 4.02
CA TYR A 277 13.15 16.61 4.44
C TYR A 277 12.16 17.22 5.43
N ALA A 278 10.86 17.18 5.13
CA ALA A 278 9.81 17.69 6.02
C ALA A 278 9.81 17.00 7.39
N LEU A 279 9.88 15.66 7.41
CA LEU A 279 9.91 14.89 8.66
C LEU A 279 11.15 15.18 9.51
N ARG A 280 12.31 15.43 8.90
CA ARG A 280 13.55 15.74 9.61
C ARG A 280 13.61 17.19 10.10
N LYS A 281 13.15 18.14 9.27
CA LYS A 281 13.13 19.57 9.61
C LYS A 281 12.31 19.81 10.88
N ASN A 282 11.17 19.12 11.01
CA ASN A 282 10.23 19.34 12.10
C ASN A 282 10.60 18.64 13.42
N GLN A 283 11.71 17.88 13.48
CA GLN A 283 12.23 17.20 14.68
C GLN A 283 11.15 16.53 15.55
N LEU A 284 10.16 15.90 14.90
CA LEU A 284 8.99 15.35 15.59
C LEU A 284 9.41 14.33 16.66
N PRO A 285 8.75 14.30 17.82
CA PRO A 285 9.11 13.39 18.90
C PRO A 285 8.95 11.95 18.44
N VAL A 286 9.98 11.14 18.66
CA VAL A 286 9.99 9.71 18.37
C VAL A 286 9.85 8.96 19.70
N GLY A 287 8.78 8.19 19.84
CA GLY A 287 8.41 7.55 21.11
C GLY A 287 9.26 6.34 21.49
N GLU A 288 10.03 5.81 20.54
CA GLU A 288 10.76 4.55 20.71
C GLU A 288 12.23 4.67 20.31
N GLY A 289 13.13 4.14 21.16
CA GLY A 289 14.56 4.04 20.85
C GLY A 289 14.85 3.04 19.73
N LEU A 290 16.05 3.12 19.15
CA LEU A 290 16.50 2.26 18.04
C LEU A 290 16.41 0.74 18.31
N ALA A 291 16.33 0.32 19.58
CA ALA A 291 16.22 -1.07 19.98
C ALA A 291 14.78 -1.60 20.06
N SER A 292 13.76 -0.78 19.77
CA SER A 292 12.37 -1.21 19.90
C SER A 292 11.96 -2.20 18.81
N VAL A 293 11.12 -3.17 19.19
CA VAL A 293 10.62 -4.21 18.26
C VAL A 293 9.87 -3.59 17.08
N GLY A 294 9.18 -2.46 17.31
CA GLY A 294 8.46 -1.72 16.27
C GLY A 294 9.34 -1.29 15.10
N GLN A 295 10.61 -0.95 15.36
CA GLN A 295 11.55 -0.53 14.30
C GLN A 295 12.12 -1.70 13.50
N TRP A 296 12.27 -2.88 14.12
CA TRP A 296 12.93 -4.03 13.48
C TRP A 296 11.96 -4.98 12.79
N ALA A 297 10.71 -5.09 13.27
CA ALA A 297 9.74 -6.04 12.72
C ALA A 297 9.53 -5.89 11.19
N PRO A 298 9.36 -4.66 10.63
CA PRO A 298 9.26 -4.50 9.18
C PRO A 298 10.55 -4.88 8.45
N ALA A 299 11.72 -4.57 9.00
CA ALA A 299 13.00 -4.91 8.39
C ALA A 299 13.21 -6.43 8.32
N VAL A 300 12.91 -7.15 9.41
CA VAL A 300 12.94 -8.61 9.45
C VAL A 300 11.92 -9.20 8.46
N GLY A 301 10.70 -8.66 8.42
CA GLY A 301 9.68 -9.07 7.45
C GLY A 301 10.15 -8.93 6.01
N CYS A 302 10.79 -7.81 5.66
CA CYS A 302 11.38 -7.61 4.35
C CYS A 302 12.42 -8.68 4.01
N VAL A 303 13.39 -8.93 4.91
CA VAL A 303 14.43 -9.95 4.68
C VAL A 303 13.80 -11.34 4.50
N LEU A 304 12.84 -11.72 5.34
CA LEU A 304 12.18 -13.02 5.26
C LEU A 304 11.39 -13.20 3.97
N THR A 305 10.70 -12.17 3.48
CA THR A 305 9.99 -12.26 2.19
C THR A 305 10.93 -12.44 1.00
N LEU A 306 12.09 -11.78 1.01
CA LEU A 306 13.12 -11.94 -0.02
C LEU A 306 13.74 -13.33 0.02
N VAL A 307 14.11 -13.82 1.22
CA VAL A 307 14.64 -15.18 1.40
C VAL A 307 13.61 -16.22 0.96
N GLY A 308 12.36 -16.10 1.40
CA GLY A 308 11.28 -16.99 1.01
C GLY A 308 11.06 -17.03 -0.51
N SER A 309 11.09 -15.87 -1.16
CA SER A 309 10.97 -15.81 -2.62
C SER A 309 12.16 -16.42 -3.35
N GLY A 310 13.37 -16.23 -2.84
CA GLY A 310 14.58 -16.89 -3.36
C GLY A 310 14.54 -18.41 -3.22
N VAL A 311 14.05 -18.92 -2.10
CA VAL A 311 13.88 -20.37 -1.86
C VAL A 311 12.87 -20.98 -2.84
N ILE A 312 11.70 -20.35 -3.02
CA ILE A 312 10.70 -20.79 -4.01
C ILE A 312 11.31 -20.87 -5.41
N PHE A 313 12.06 -19.83 -5.79
CA PHE A 313 12.73 -19.78 -7.08
C PHE A 313 13.81 -20.86 -7.26
N GLY A 314 14.56 -21.19 -6.19
CA GLY A 314 15.51 -22.30 -6.18
C GLY A 314 14.84 -23.64 -6.48
N PHE A 315 13.73 -23.94 -5.79
CA PHE A 315 12.97 -25.17 -6.01
C PHE A 315 12.36 -25.26 -7.41
N GLU A 316 11.91 -24.15 -7.99
CA GLU A 316 11.41 -24.11 -9.37
C GLU A 316 12.52 -24.43 -10.39
N LYS A 317 13.74 -23.92 -10.15
CA LYS A 317 14.89 -24.14 -11.04
C LYS A 317 15.39 -25.59 -11.04
N ASP A 318 15.38 -26.23 -9.87
CA ASP A 318 15.91 -27.59 -9.71
C ASP A 318 15.00 -28.68 -10.29
N GLY A 319 13.88 -28.31 -10.93
CA GLY A 319 13.07 -29.26 -11.68
C GLY A 319 12.35 -30.27 -10.80
N PHE A 320 12.13 -29.95 -9.53
CA PHE A 320 11.14 -30.63 -8.67
C PHE A 320 9.69 -30.36 -9.10
N THR A 321 9.49 -29.90 -10.35
CA THR A 321 8.29 -30.24 -11.10
C THR A 321 8.26 -31.75 -11.19
N THR A 322 7.50 -32.34 -10.27
CA THR A 322 7.07 -33.72 -10.29
C THR A 322 6.93 -34.12 -11.76
N LYS A 323 7.83 -34.99 -12.23
CA LYS A 323 7.66 -35.73 -13.47
C LYS A 323 6.45 -36.63 -13.28
N GLY A 324 5.26 -36.04 -13.17
CA GLY A 324 4.01 -36.68 -13.47
C GLY A 324 4.18 -37.20 -14.88
N LYS A 325 4.26 -38.52 -14.97
CA LYS A 325 4.33 -39.36 -16.16
C LYS A 325 4.10 -38.56 -17.45
N LYS A 326 5.11 -38.61 -18.33
CA LYS A 326 4.96 -38.37 -19.77
C LYS A 326 3.86 -39.30 -20.32
N GLY A 327 2.61 -38.90 -20.16
CA GLY A 327 1.44 -39.49 -20.79
C GLY A 327 0.94 -38.49 -21.81
N THR A 328 1.21 -38.81 -23.06
CA THR A 328 0.72 -38.19 -24.31
C THR A 328 1.15 -36.75 -24.65
N PRO A 329 1.73 -36.53 -25.86
CA PRO A 329 1.95 -35.19 -26.39
C PRO A 329 0.60 -34.55 -26.67
N ARG A 330 0.23 -33.56 -25.85
CA ARG A 330 -0.95 -32.72 -26.05
C ARG A 330 -0.72 -31.89 -27.32
N SER A 331 -1.24 -32.37 -28.43
CA SER A 331 -1.33 -31.63 -29.68
C SER A 331 -1.97 -30.27 -29.37
N ARG A 332 -1.25 -29.18 -29.68
CA ARG A 332 -1.82 -27.84 -29.77
C ARG A 332 -2.68 -27.76 -31.04
N GLY A 333 -3.74 -28.55 -31.07
CA GLY A 333 -4.82 -28.44 -32.04
C GLY A 333 -5.78 -27.37 -31.56
N ARG A 334 -6.05 -26.39 -32.43
CA ARG A 334 -7.20 -25.50 -32.33
C ARG A 334 -8.46 -26.34 -32.06
N LEU A 335 -9.12 -26.10 -30.94
CA LEU A 335 -10.55 -26.38 -30.78
C LEU A 335 -11.13 -25.40 -29.76
N CYS A 336 -11.50 -24.20 -30.23
CA CYS A 336 -12.66 -23.55 -29.68
C CYS A 336 -13.87 -24.28 -30.29
N SER A 337 -14.32 -25.34 -29.63
CA SER A 337 -15.67 -25.87 -29.81
C SER A 337 -16.50 -25.37 -28.61
N PRO A 338 -17.78 -24.99 -28.80
CA PRO A 338 -18.59 -24.52 -27.70
C PRO A 338 -18.73 -25.60 -26.63
N ILE A 339 -18.63 -25.17 -25.38
CA ILE A 339 -18.81 -25.98 -24.18
C ILE A 339 -20.20 -26.62 -24.25
N ASN A 340 -20.23 -27.93 -24.49
CA ASN A 340 -21.43 -28.73 -24.33
C ASN A 340 -21.58 -29.04 -22.84
N GLN A 341 -22.65 -28.51 -22.25
CA GLN A 341 -22.88 -28.42 -20.81
C GLN A 341 -23.43 -29.74 -20.21
N GLN A 342 -23.01 -30.90 -20.71
CA GLN A 342 -23.76 -32.15 -20.50
C GLN A 342 -22.99 -33.32 -19.86
N GLN A 343 -21.92 -33.07 -19.09
CA GLN A 343 -21.22 -34.16 -18.41
C GLN A 343 -20.70 -33.80 -17.02
N TRP A 344 -21.62 -33.37 -16.16
CA TRP A 344 -21.48 -33.56 -14.70
C TRP A 344 -22.60 -34.49 -14.26
N GLY A 345 -22.46 -35.78 -14.60
CA GLY A 345 -23.27 -36.84 -14.02
C GLY A 345 -22.83 -37.10 -12.59
N TYR A 346 -23.27 -36.24 -11.66
CA TYR A 346 -23.43 -36.66 -10.27
C TYR A 346 -24.76 -37.39 -10.17
N THR A 347 -24.70 -38.73 -10.15
CA THR A 347 -25.82 -39.57 -9.74
C THR A 347 -26.08 -39.29 -8.26
N ILE A 348 -27.10 -38.48 -7.98
CA ILE A 348 -27.71 -38.40 -6.66
C ILE A 348 -28.40 -39.75 -6.41
N PRO A 349 -28.06 -40.51 -5.36
CA PRO A 349 -28.83 -41.69 -4.99
C PRO A 349 -30.22 -41.23 -4.57
N SER A 350 -31.23 -41.70 -5.29
CA SER A 350 -32.64 -41.53 -4.92
C SER A 350 -32.89 -42.12 -3.54
N ALA A 351 -33.45 -41.30 -2.65
CA ALA A 351 -33.95 -41.73 -1.35
C ALA A 351 -35.01 -42.84 -1.54
N GLY A 352 -34.59 -44.08 -1.30
CA GLY A 352 -35.46 -45.23 -1.17
C GLY A 352 -36.13 -45.22 0.20
N ALA A 353 -37.46 -45.21 0.16
CA ALA A 353 -38.33 -45.31 1.31
C ALA A 353 -38.18 -46.64 2.04
N GLY A 354 -38.42 -46.58 3.36
CA GLY A 354 -38.81 -47.73 4.18
C GLY A 354 -37.66 -48.38 4.94
N ASN A 355 -37.60 -48.14 6.25
CA ASN A 355 -37.61 -49.25 7.19
C ASN A 355 -38.04 -48.82 8.60
N GLN A 356 -38.78 -49.75 9.20
CA GLN A 356 -39.53 -49.68 10.44
C GLN A 356 -38.62 -49.43 11.64
N PHE A 357 -39.03 -48.50 12.50
CA PHE A 357 -38.52 -48.38 13.87
C PHE A 357 -39.36 -49.29 14.77
N SER A 358 -38.76 -50.35 15.31
CA SER A 358 -39.29 -51.10 16.45
C SER A 358 -38.75 -50.48 17.75
N PRO A 359 -39.59 -50.25 18.77
CA PRO A 359 -39.10 -49.81 20.08
C PRO A 359 -38.58 -51.01 20.88
N THR A 360 -37.49 -50.82 21.61
CA THR A 360 -37.07 -51.72 22.69
C THR A 360 -37.01 -50.96 24.01
N PRO A 361 -37.18 -51.68 25.14
CA PRO A 361 -37.84 -51.16 26.32
C PRO A 361 -36.88 -50.51 27.33
N GLU A 362 -37.41 -49.47 27.96
CA GLU A 362 -37.47 -49.26 29.41
C GLU A 362 -36.53 -50.14 30.28
N GLU A 363 -35.56 -49.49 30.93
CA GLU A 363 -34.98 -49.99 32.18
C GLU A 363 -34.63 -48.79 33.07
N GLN A 364 -35.49 -48.55 34.06
CA GLN A 364 -35.17 -47.98 35.38
C GLN A 364 -34.78 -49.15 36.31
N PRO A 365 -33.91 -48.96 37.32
CA PRO A 365 -34.19 -48.15 38.51
C PRO A 365 -33.29 -46.93 38.70
#